data_AF-A0A951GJY1-F1
#
_entry.id   AF-A0A951GJY1-F1
#
_cell.length_a   1.000
_cell.length_b   1.000
_cell.length_c   1.000
_cell.angle_alpha   90.00
_cell.angle_beta   90.00
_cell.angle_gamma   90.00
#
_symmetry.space_group_name_H-M   'P 1'
#
loop_
_entity.id
_entity.type
_entity.pdbx_description
1 polymer ?
#
loop_
_entity_poly.entity_id
_entity_poly.type
_entity_poly.pdbx_seq_one_letter_code
_entity_poly.pdbx_strand_id
1 'polypeptide(L)' 'MADRISYIGLDVHKESIVVATASSGLRGEVREYGRIANTATALDRLLKKLGGDGIR' A
#
# COMPACT_ATOMS: atom_id res chain seq x y z
N MET A 1 9.39 -17.69 -11.41
CA MET A 1 9.33 -16.39 -10.70
C MET A 1 8.15 -16.47 -9.76
N ALA A 2 8.37 -16.38 -8.44
CA ALA A 2 7.27 -16.35 -7.49
C ALA A 2 6.47 -15.06 -7.71
N ASP A 3 5.15 -15.20 -7.83
CA ASP A 3 4.26 -14.07 -8.03
C ASP A 3 4.33 -13.18 -6.78
N ARG A 4 4.99 -12.00 -6.91
CA ARG A 4 5.16 -11.04 -5.80
C ARG A 4 3.91 -10.16 -5.71
N ILE A 5 2.76 -10.80 -5.53
CA ILE A 5 1.51 -10.08 -5.27
C ILE A 5 1.62 -9.48 -3.87
N SER A 6 1.38 -8.17 -3.78
CA SER A 6 1.23 -7.48 -2.51
C SER A 6 -0.18 -6.95 -2.42
N TYR A 7 -0.82 -7.19 -1.28
CA TYR A 7 -2.18 -6.75 -1.05
C TYR A 7 -2.14 -5.40 -0.34
N ILE A 8 -2.94 -4.45 -0.83
CA ILE A 8 -3.01 -3.10 -0.28
C ILE A 8 -4.43 -2.85 0.22
N GLY A 9 -4.56 -2.56 1.51
CA GLY A 9 -5.79 -2.08 2.12
C GLY A 9 -5.85 -0.56 2.05
N LEU A 10 -6.97 -0.01 1.59
CA LEU A 10 -7.22 1.43 1.51
C LEU A 10 -8.51 1.76 2.27
N ASP A 11 -8.40 2.42 3.41
CA ASP A 11 -9.53 3.03 4.12
C ASP A 11 -9.62 4.50 3.72
N VAL A 12 -10.59 4.81 2.87
CA VAL A 12 -10.77 6.13 2.24
C VAL A 12 -11.73 6.98 3.07
N HIS A 13 -11.23 8.09 3.57
CA HIS A 13 -11.99 9.17 4.19
C HIS A 13 -11.99 10.42 3.31
N LYS A 14 -12.82 11.41 3.67
CA LYS A 14 -13.01 12.65 2.88
C LYS A 14 -11.70 13.32 2.48
N GLU A 15 -10.75 13.45 3.41
CA GLU A 15 -9.51 14.20 3.20
C GLU A 15 -8.26 13.32 3.12
N SER A 16 -8.39 12.03 3.44
CA SER A 16 -7.24 11.16 3.67
C SER A 16 -7.53 9.70 3.39
N ILE A 17 -6.49 8.93 3.09
CA ILE A 17 -6.57 7.49 2.92
C ILE A 17 -5.56 6.84 3.87
N VAL A 18 -6.02 5.91 4.71
CA VAL A 18 -5.14 5.06 5.50
C VAL A 18 -4.77 3.84 4.67
N VAL A 19 -3.48 3.51 4.65
CA VAL A 19 -2.90 2.49 3.80
C VAL A 19 -2.32 1.38 4.68
N ALA A 20 -2.70 0.15 4.37
CA ALA A 20 -2.09 -1.06 4.93
C ALA A 20 -1.51 -1.92 3.81
N THR A 21 -0.39 -2.59 4.06
CA THR A 21 0.24 -3.52 3.11
C THR A 21 0.34 -4.91 3.71
N ALA A 22 0.13 -5.94 2.90
CA ALA A 22 0.34 -7.33 3.28
C ALA A 22 1.10 -8.09 2.18
N SER A 23 2.05 -8.92 2.61
CA SER A 23 2.80 -9.82 1.73
C SER A 23 1.98 -11.05 1.35
N SER A 24 2.17 -11.59 0.15
CA SER A 24 1.55 -12.87 -0.25
C SER A 24 1.93 -14.03 0.68
N GLY A 25 0.92 -14.79 1.12
CA GLY A 25 1.06 -15.97 1.98
C GLY A 25 -0.05 -16.10 3.03
N LEU A 26 -0.36 -17.33 3.46
CA LEU A 26 -1.39 -17.68 4.45
C LEU A 26 -1.22 -16.99 5.82
N ARG A 27 -0.05 -16.40 6.08
CA ARG A 27 0.28 -15.62 7.29
C ARG A 27 0.89 -14.27 6.95
N GLY A 28 0.53 -13.69 5.80
CA GLY A 28 1.01 -12.35 5.43
C GLY A 28 0.71 -11.36 6.54
N GLU A 29 1.75 -10.84 7.19
CA GLU A 29 1.59 -9.83 8.23
C GLU A 29 1.03 -8.57 7.57
N VAL A 30 -0.16 -8.16 8.02
CA VAL A 30 -0.72 -6.86 7.65
C VAL A 30 0.03 -5.81 8.47
N ARG A 31 0.66 -4.86 7.77
CA ARG A 31 1.36 -3.73 8.39
C ARG A 31 0.70 -2.44 7.98
N GLU A 32 0.50 -1.54 8.94
CA GLU A 32 0.11 -0.17 8.64
C GLU A 32 1.28 0.52 7.93
N TYR A 33 1.01 1.02 6.72
CA TYR A 33 1.99 1.78 5.95
C TYR A 33 1.91 3.27 6.27
N GLY A 34 0.72 3.75 6.63
CA GLY A 34 0.46 5.11 7.09
C GLY A 34 -0.67 5.78 6.33
N ARG A 35 -0.76 7.10 6.45
CA ARG A 35 -1.86 7.90 5.90
C ARG A 35 -1.38 8.83 4.78
N ILE A 36 -2.15 8.93 3.72
CA ILE A 36 -1.93 9.88 2.61
C ILE A 36 -3.13 10.83 2.47
N ALA A 37 -2.94 11.97 1.83
CA ALA A 37 -4.06 12.84 1.44
C ALA A 37 -4.91 12.15 0.35
N ASN A 38 -6.23 12.36 0.37
CA ASN A 38 -7.14 11.85 -0.66
C ASN A 38 -7.01 12.68 -1.96
N THR A 39 -5.87 12.55 -2.63
CA THR A 39 -5.56 13.23 -3.90
C THR A 39 -4.85 12.27 -4.85
N ALA A 40 -5.08 12.44 -6.16
CA ALA A 40 -4.45 11.60 -7.18
C ALA A 40 -2.91 11.65 -7.11
N THR A 41 -2.34 12.82 -6.84
CA THR A 41 -0.89 13.01 -6.70
C THR A 41 -0.30 12.23 -5.52
N ALA A 42 -1.02 12.16 -4.39
CA ALA A 42 -0.57 11.40 -3.24
C ALA A 42 -0.62 9.88 -3.50
N LEU A 43 -1.65 9.42 -4.23
CA LEU A 43 -1.77 8.03 -4.64
C LEU A 43 -0.68 7.63 -5.65
N ASP A 44 -0.38 8.47 -6.65
CA ASP A 44 0.71 8.21 -7.61
C ASP A 44 2.08 8.07 -6.91
N ARG A 45 2.35 8.94 -5.92
CA ARG A 45 3.56 8.84 -5.09
C ARG A 45 3.58 7.55 -4.26
N LEU A 46 2.45 7.13 -3.72
CA LEU A 46 2.33 5.87 -2.98
C LEU A 46 2.67 4.68 -3.89
N LEU A 47 2.04 4.61 -5.07
CA LEU A 47 2.25 3.53 -6.04
C LEU A 47 3.71 3.46 -6.51
N LYS A 48 4.35 4.62 -6.77
CA LYS A 48 5.77 4.68 -7.12
C LYS A 48 6.68 4.16 -6.00
N LYS A 49 6.38 4.46 -4.73
CA LYS A 49 7.13 3.94 -3.59
C LYS A 49 6.98 2.42 -3.45
N LEU A 50 5.75 1.92 -3.58
CA LEU A 50 5.45 0.50 -3.45
C LEU A 50 5.98 -0.33 -4.64
N GLY A 51 5.94 0.22 -5.86
CA GLY A 51 6.42 -0.45 -7.07
C GLY A 51 7.92 -0.28 -7.36
N GLY A 52 8.58 0.73 -6.78
CA GLY A 52 9.96 1.09 -7.13
C GLY A 52 11.07 0.41 -6.32
N ASP A 53 10.87 0.21 -5.00
CA ASP A 53 11.92 -0.38 -4.13
C ASP A 53 11.41 -0.78 -2.72
N GLY A 54 10.14 -0.51 -2.39
CA GLY A 54 9.62 -0.59 -1.01
C GLY A 54 9.06 -1.94 -0.55
N ILE A 55 9.09 -2.97 -1.40
CA ILE A 55 8.66 -4.33 -1.05
C ILE A 55 9.85 -5.28 -1.29
N ARG A 56 10.79 -5.28 -0.35
CA ARG A 56 11.92 -6.20 -0.31
C ARG A 56 11.87 -7.05 0.95
#